data_AF-A0A158PDD5-F1
#
_entry.id   AF-A0A158PDD5-F1
#
_cell.length_a   1.000
_cell.length_b   1.000
_cell.length_c   1.000
_cell.angle_alpha   90.00
_cell.angle_beta   90.00
_cell.angle_gamma   90.00
#
_symmetry.space_group_name_H-M   'P 1'
#
loop_
_entity.id
_entity.type
_entity.pdbx_description
1 polymer ?
#
loop_
_entity_poly.entity_id
_entity_poly.type
_entity_poly.pdbx_seq_one_letter_code
_entity_poly.pdbx_strand_id
1 'polypeptide(L)'
;MVILSTKQQEEAKQGLWLPQLERDGCGVGFVVSIKGNRTHKILCEARTMLERMAHRGACACDNDSGDGAGVLTAIPDLLYRKSVKKQDGIDLPPPGQYATGILFLNEDSYKQAKEAFGDLARACNVRVIIWRKLNTNRNVLGVEAKKTEPLIRQVFVTAGYVAEDPQRFERNIYLLRKQAVNNMAKQSVDCYICSLSTTTIVYKGQFNTHQLYKYYDDLRDPDFITHIALVHSRFSTNTFPSWNRAQPNRMVAHNGEINTLRGNTNLMRAREGVMSSKLYKDDLSKLYPVVEEGLTDSGCFDNVCEFLVKVGQRSLPEAAMTMVPEAWEKDEEMDQEKKAFYRWAAMTMEPWDGPALLAFCDGRYVGAILDRNGLRPARYYLTADDHLYLSSEVGVNDHDEESVVKKRRRTK
;
A
#
# COMPACT_ATOMS: atom_id res chain seq x y z
N MET A 1 -0.12 -16.51 0.39
CA MET A 1 -1.18 -17.42 -0.15
C MET A 1 -1.88 -16.63 -1.22
N VAL A 2 -2.34 -17.10 -2.38
CA VAL A 2 -2.57 -16.20 -3.54
C VAL A 2 -4.07 -16.07 -3.96
N ILE A 3 -4.62 -14.86 -4.17
CA ILE A 3 -5.95 -14.59 -4.76
C ILE A 3 -5.71 -14.61 -6.27
N LEU A 4 -5.92 -15.78 -6.82
CA LEU A 4 -6.29 -15.94 -8.22
C LEU A 4 -7.82 -15.93 -8.23
N SER A 5 -8.43 -15.38 -9.29
CA SER A 5 -9.85 -15.66 -9.54
C SER A 5 -10.07 -17.18 -9.58
N THR A 6 -11.29 -17.65 -9.33
CA THR A 6 -11.59 -19.11 -9.36
C THR A 6 -11.09 -19.76 -10.65
N LYS A 7 -11.25 -19.07 -11.79
CA LYS A 7 -10.75 -19.50 -13.09
C LYS A 7 -9.22 -19.58 -13.15
N GLN A 8 -8.54 -18.54 -12.65
CA GLN A 8 -7.07 -18.53 -12.59
C GLN A 8 -6.51 -19.59 -11.61
N GLN A 9 -7.25 -19.96 -10.56
CA GLN A 9 -6.86 -21.06 -9.66
C GLN A 9 -6.94 -22.41 -10.36
N GLU A 10 -7.97 -22.64 -11.19
CA GLU A 10 -8.12 -23.87 -11.96
C GLU A 10 -7.04 -23.99 -13.04
N GLU A 11 -6.74 -22.91 -13.76
CA GLU A 11 -5.66 -22.88 -14.75
C GLU A 11 -4.28 -23.11 -14.10
N ALA A 12 -4.03 -22.50 -12.95
CA ALA A 12 -2.79 -22.71 -12.19
C ALA A 12 -2.62 -24.17 -11.73
N LYS A 13 -3.70 -24.85 -11.34
CA LYS A 13 -3.68 -26.27 -10.93
C LYS A 13 -3.34 -27.23 -12.08
N GLN A 14 -3.49 -26.82 -13.33
CA GLN A 14 -3.18 -27.64 -14.51
C GLN A 14 -1.72 -27.48 -14.99
N GLY A 15 -0.95 -26.54 -14.43
CA GLY A 15 0.44 -26.27 -14.80
C GLY A 15 1.48 -26.65 -13.73
N LEU A 16 2.77 -26.52 -14.06
CA LEU A 16 3.89 -26.70 -13.11
C LEU A 16 4.15 -25.46 -12.22
N TRP A 17 3.39 -24.39 -12.43
CA TRP A 17 3.55 -23.14 -11.68
C TRP A 17 2.91 -23.26 -10.30
N LEU A 18 3.70 -23.03 -9.26
CA LEU A 18 3.25 -22.98 -7.87
C LEU A 18 3.24 -21.53 -7.39
N PRO A 19 2.08 -20.94 -7.07
CA PRO A 19 2.00 -19.56 -6.59
C PRO A 19 2.83 -19.30 -5.31
N GLN A 20 3.17 -20.36 -4.56
CA GLN A 20 3.98 -20.24 -3.35
C GLN A 20 5.49 -20.10 -3.61
N LEU A 21 5.97 -20.28 -4.84
CA LEU A 21 7.39 -20.23 -5.23
C LEU A 21 7.73 -19.00 -6.10
N GLU A 22 6.84 -18.03 -6.15
CA GLU A 22 6.97 -16.83 -6.98
C GLU A 22 8.08 -15.90 -6.45
N ARG A 23 8.92 -15.37 -7.35
CA ARG A 23 10.04 -14.47 -7.00
C ARG A 23 9.84 -13.10 -7.65
N ASP A 24 10.14 -12.04 -6.90
CA ASP A 24 9.99 -10.67 -7.36
C ASP A 24 11.33 -9.88 -7.34
N GLY A 25 11.56 -9.10 -8.40
CA GLY A 25 12.74 -8.24 -8.60
C GLY A 25 12.32 -6.78 -8.84
N CYS A 26 11.88 -6.08 -7.81
CA CYS A 26 11.15 -4.82 -7.97
C CYS A 26 12.03 -3.55 -8.02
N GLY A 27 11.42 -2.43 -8.40
CA GLY A 27 11.90 -1.07 -8.13
C GLY A 27 11.04 -0.43 -7.04
N VAL A 28 11.67 0.24 -6.06
CA VAL A 28 10.95 0.93 -4.99
C VAL A 28 11.65 2.24 -4.65
N GLY A 29 10.86 3.28 -4.37
CA GLY A 29 11.39 4.55 -3.94
C GLY A 29 10.31 5.51 -3.46
N PHE A 30 10.72 6.63 -2.90
CA PHE A 30 9.82 7.70 -2.52
C PHE A 30 10.49 9.07 -2.59
N VAL A 31 9.65 10.09 -2.76
CA VAL A 31 9.99 11.51 -2.66
C VAL A 31 9.14 12.11 -1.55
N VAL A 32 9.74 12.89 -0.66
CA VAL A 32 9.04 13.54 0.46
C VAL A 32 9.60 14.93 0.74
N SER A 33 8.74 15.87 1.09
CA SER A 33 9.16 17.14 1.70
C SER A 33 9.36 16.95 3.21
N ILE A 34 10.57 17.19 3.71
CA ILE A 34 10.87 17.08 5.17
C ILE A 34 10.04 18.07 5.98
N LYS A 35 9.76 19.25 5.41
CA LYS A 35 8.93 20.29 6.02
C LYS A 35 7.42 20.03 5.90
N GLY A 36 7.01 18.96 5.20
CA GLY A 36 5.61 18.64 4.97
C GLY A 36 4.91 19.55 3.95
N ASN A 37 5.67 20.29 3.15
CA ASN A 37 5.10 21.17 2.13
C ASN A 37 4.44 20.34 1.02
N ARG A 38 3.17 20.64 0.73
CA ARG A 38 2.41 19.97 -0.32
C ARG A 38 2.60 20.68 -1.64
N THR A 39 3.14 19.98 -2.64
CA THR A 39 3.35 20.54 -3.98
C THR A 39 3.08 19.48 -5.05
N HIS A 40 2.75 19.91 -6.27
CA HIS A 40 2.64 19.00 -7.41
C HIS A 40 4.01 18.47 -7.86
N LYS A 41 5.10 19.23 -7.61
CA LYS A 41 6.49 18.84 -7.90
C LYS A 41 6.80 17.44 -7.38
N ILE A 42 6.41 17.13 -6.15
CA ILE A 42 6.68 15.81 -5.52
C ILE A 42 6.10 14.66 -6.35
N LEU A 43 4.90 14.84 -6.91
CA LEU A 43 4.28 13.84 -7.77
C LEU A 43 5.00 13.72 -9.12
N CYS A 44 5.41 14.83 -9.72
CA CYS A 44 6.21 14.83 -10.96
C CYS A 44 7.56 14.13 -10.77
N GLU A 45 8.24 14.40 -9.66
CA GLU A 45 9.52 13.76 -9.32
C GLU A 45 9.36 12.26 -9.08
N ALA A 46 8.28 11.86 -8.39
CA ALA A 46 7.97 10.45 -8.20
C ALA A 46 7.63 9.73 -9.51
N ARG A 47 6.99 10.43 -10.46
CA ARG A 47 6.78 9.93 -11.82
C ARG A 47 8.10 9.66 -12.53
N THR A 48 9.01 10.63 -12.56
CA THR A 48 10.33 10.47 -13.18
C THR A 48 11.10 9.31 -12.55
N MET A 49 11.04 9.18 -11.22
CA MET A 49 11.64 8.08 -10.48
C MET A 49 11.09 6.72 -10.93
N LEU A 50 9.77 6.59 -11.02
CA LEU A 50 9.11 5.35 -11.45
C LEU A 50 9.47 4.99 -12.90
N GLU A 51 9.40 5.95 -13.82
CA GLU A 51 9.69 5.74 -15.24
C GLU A 51 11.15 5.28 -15.44
N ARG A 52 12.12 5.83 -14.67
CA ARG A 52 13.53 5.43 -14.75
C ARG A 52 13.83 4.05 -14.17
N MET A 53 12.98 3.55 -13.28
CA MET A 53 13.05 2.17 -12.77
C MET A 53 12.40 1.13 -13.72
N ALA A 54 11.99 1.52 -14.94
CA ALA A 54 11.35 0.62 -15.92
C ALA A 54 12.15 -0.66 -16.20
N HIS A 55 13.48 -0.57 -16.23
CA HIS A 55 14.36 -1.70 -16.51
C HIS A 55 14.36 -2.76 -15.38
N ARG A 56 13.75 -2.47 -14.23
CA ARG A 56 13.45 -3.42 -13.16
C ARG A 56 12.02 -3.94 -13.19
N GLY A 57 11.20 -3.52 -14.15
CA GLY A 57 9.87 -4.09 -14.36
C GLY A 57 9.94 -5.27 -15.33
N ALA A 58 8.99 -6.19 -15.23
CA ALA A 58 8.72 -7.16 -16.28
C ALA A 58 7.46 -6.75 -17.06
N CYS A 59 7.40 -7.20 -18.31
CA CYS A 59 6.21 -7.13 -19.16
C CYS A 59 5.70 -8.54 -19.43
N ALA A 60 4.39 -8.66 -19.63
CA ALA A 60 3.73 -9.87 -20.07
C ALA A 60 4.12 -10.23 -21.52
N CYS A 61 3.55 -11.33 -22.02
CA CYS A 61 3.84 -11.84 -23.36
C CYS A 61 3.52 -10.86 -24.51
N ASP A 62 2.72 -9.82 -24.27
CA ASP A 62 2.40 -8.77 -25.24
C ASP A 62 3.42 -7.62 -25.26
N ASN A 63 4.51 -7.70 -24.46
CA ASN A 63 5.55 -6.68 -24.29
C ASN A 63 5.06 -5.28 -23.85
N ASP A 64 3.78 -5.12 -23.51
CA ASP A 64 3.17 -3.82 -23.17
C ASP A 64 2.46 -3.83 -21.81
N SER A 65 1.83 -4.95 -21.44
CA SER A 65 1.22 -5.13 -20.12
C SER A 65 2.30 -5.38 -19.07
N GLY A 66 2.58 -4.40 -18.21
CA GLY A 66 3.53 -4.60 -17.09
C GLY A 66 2.95 -5.44 -15.95
N ASP A 67 3.81 -5.96 -15.07
CA ASP A 67 3.39 -6.79 -13.93
C ASP A 67 2.73 -6.01 -12.78
N GLY A 68 2.87 -4.68 -12.81
CA GLY A 68 2.25 -3.79 -11.85
C GLY A 68 3.09 -2.56 -11.56
N ALA A 69 2.42 -1.42 -11.47
CA ALA A 69 3.02 -0.18 -10.97
C ALA A 69 2.01 0.59 -10.12
N GLY A 70 2.52 1.41 -9.21
CA GLY A 70 1.66 2.23 -8.37
C GLY A 70 2.40 3.33 -7.63
N VAL A 71 1.59 4.22 -7.05
CA VAL A 71 2.02 5.31 -6.20
C VAL A 71 1.08 5.44 -5.00
N LEU A 72 1.67 5.54 -3.81
CA LEU A 72 1.00 5.93 -2.57
C LEU A 72 1.33 7.40 -2.30
N THR A 73 0.31 8.20 -2.05
CA THR A 73 0.45 9.63 -1.75
C THR A 73 -0.34 10.02 -0.52
N ALA A 74 -0.10 11.21 0.02
CA ALA A 74 -1.07 11.83 0.90
C ALA A 74 -2.30 12.26 0.10
N ILE A 75 -3.48 12.23 0.72
CA ILE A 75 -4.74 12.58 0.04
C ILE A 75 -4.67 14.01 -0.55
N PRO A 76 -4.85 14.17 -1.88
CA PRO A 76 -4.87 15.46 -2.56
C PRO A 76 -6.25 16.11 -2.41
N ASP A 77 -6.52 16.61 -1.21
CA ASP A 77 -7.83 17.17 -0.83
C ASP A 77 -8.37 18.25 -1.80
N LEU A 78 -7.48 19.14 -2.29
CA LEU A 78 -7.84 20.21 -3.22
C LEU A 78 -8.47 19.66 -4.51
N LEU A 79 -7.82 18.68 -5.13
CA LEU A 79 -8.32 18.00 -6.33
C LEU A 79 -9.67 17.34 -6.06
N TYR A 80 -9.77 16.56 -4.97
CA TYR A 80 -10.98 15.79 -4.68
C TYR A 80 -12.18 16.68 -4.38
N ARG A 81 -12.01 17.72 -3.58
CA ARG A 81 -13.10 18.65 -3.27
C ARG A 81 -13.59 19.37 -4.51
N LYS A 82 -12.68 19.85 -5.37
CA LYS A 82 -13.03 20.46 -6.67
C LYS A 82 -13.76 19.47 -7.58
N SER A 83 -13.23 18.24 -7.71
CA SER A 83 -13.81 17.20 -8.56
C SER A 83 -15.21 16.79 -8.09
N VAL A 84 -15.39 16.51 -6.80
CA VAL A 84 -16.68 16.06 -6.23
C VAL A 84 -17.70 17.20 -6.29
N LYS A 85 -17.30 18.45 -6.01
CA LYS A 85 -18.19 19.60 -6.15
C LYS A 85 -18.65 19.79 -7.58
N LYS A 86 -17.74 19.63 -8.56
CA LYS A 86 -18.04 19.78 -9.99
C LYS A 86 -18.92 18.65 -10.53
N GLN A 87 -18.68 17.40 -10.12
CA GLN A 87 -19.37 16.22 -10.66
C GLN A 87 -20.74 15.98 -9.97
N ASP A 88 -20.80 16.14 -8.66
CA ASP A 88 -21.94 15.70 -7.85
C ASP A 88 -22.61 16.86 -7.07
N GLY A 89 -22.04 18.07 -7.09
CA GLY A 89 -22.57 19.23 -6.36
C GLY A 89 -22.33 19.20 -4.84
N ILE A 90 -21.61 18.18 -4.35
CA ILE A 90 -21.41 17.91 -2.91
C ILE A 90 -20.15 18.61 -2.40
N ASP A 91 -20.26 19.25 -1.24
CA ASP A 91 -19.11 19.74 -0.48
C ASP A 91 -18.57 18.64 0.43
N LEU A 92 -17.30 18.26 0.23
CA LEU A 92 -16.65 17.31 1.12
C LEU A 92 -16.44 17.93 2.52
N PRO A 93 -16.49 17.12 3.60
CA PRO A 93 -16.07 17.56 4.93
C PRO A 93 -14.61 18.08 4.94
N PRO A 94 -14.19 18.76 6.01
CA PRO A 94 -12.78 19.13 6.20
C PRO A 94 -11.84 17.90 6.16
N PRO A 95 -10.55 18.08 5.78
CA PRO A 95 -9.56 17.01 5.85
C PRO A 95 -9.52 16.36 7.24
N GLY A 96 -9.44 15.04 7.30
CA GLY A 96 -9.51 14.26 8.55
C GLY A 96 -10.94 13.96 9.03
N GLN A 97 -11.96 14.67 8.53
CA GLN A 97 -13.38 14.39 8.80
C GLN A 97 -14.07 13.53 7.73
N TYR A 98 -13.32 13.18 6.68
CA TYR A 98 -13.72 12.17 5.72
C TYR A 98 -12.56 11.20 5.49
N ALA A 99 -12.90 9.99 5.09
CA ALA A 99 -11.96 9.03 4.54
C ALA A 99 -12.31 8.76 3.08
N THR A 100 -11.32 8.41 2.29
CA THR A 100 -11.52 8.03 0.89
C THR A 100 -10.63 6.86 0.52
N GLY A 101 -11.05 6.13 -0.51
CA GLY A 101 -10.39 4.92 -0.93
C GLY A 101 -10.74 4.53 -2.36
N ILE A 102 -9.76 3.97 -3.08
CA ILE A 102 -9.95 3.39 -4.39
C ILE A 102 -10.24 1.90 -4.24
N LEU A 103 -11.33 1.47 -4.87
CA LEU A 103 -11.82 0.10 -4.88
C LEU A 103 -11.81 -0.42 -6.33
N PHE A 104 -11.33 -1.65 -6.48
CA PHE A 104 -11.47 -2.45 -7.69
C PHE A 104 -12.65 -3.39 -7.50
N LEU A 105 -13.63 -3.26 -8.39
CA LEU A 105 -14.90 -3.97 -8.38
C LEU A 105 -15.08 -4.72 -9.70
N ASN A 106 -16.05 -5.63 -9.74
CA ASN A 106 -16.54 -6.19 -10.99
C ASN A 106 -17.71 -5.34 -11.52
N GLU A 107 -17.77 -5.13 -12.84
CA GLU A 107 -18.85 -4.37 -13.49
C GLU A 107 -20.20 -5.04 -13.27
N ASP A 108 -20.26 -6.37 -13.38
CA ASP A 108 -21.51 -7.14 -13.26
C ASP A 108 -22.08 -7.11 -11.83
N SER A 109 -21.23 -7.06 -10.82
CA SER A 109 -21.64 -7.04 -9.40
C SER A 109 -21.59 -5.65 -8.77
N TYR A 110 -21.37 -4.59 -9.55
CA TYR A 110 -21.16 -3.25 -9.03
C TYR A 110 -22.28 -2.75 -8.12
N LYS A 111 -23.55 -2.99 -8.51
CA LYS A 111 -24.71 -2.57 -7.71
C LYS A 111 -24.74 -3.28 -6.36
N GLN A 112 -24.55 -4.60 -6.37
CA GLN A 112 -24.47 -5.42 -5.16
C GLN A 112 -23.29 -5.00 -4.28
N ALA A 113 -22.15 -4.67 -4.88
CA ALA A 113 -20.97 -4.19 -4.17
C ALA A 113 -21.21 -2.87 -3.45
N LYS A 114 -21.90 -1.92 -4.08
CA LYS A 114 -22.28 -0.65 -3.45
C LYS A 114 -23.23 -0.85 -2.27
N GLU A 115 -24.22 -1.71 -2.43
CA GLU A 115 -25.22 -2.03 -1.39
C GLU A 115 -24.53 -2.71 -0.20
N ALA A 116 -23.77 -3.79 -0.45
CA ALA A 116 -23.03 -4.52 0.58
C ALA A 116 -22.03 -3.61 1.32
N PHE A 117 -21.26 -2.78 0.61
CA PHE A 117 -20.36 -1.83 1.24
C PHE A 117 -21.12 -0.78 2.07
N GLY A 118 -22.26 -0.29 1.59
CA GLY A 118 -23.12 0.64 2.31
C GLY A 118 -23.67 0.05 3.61
N ASP A 119 -24.07 -1.22 3.59
CA ASP A 119 -24.56 -1.95 4.77
C ASP A 119 -23.47 -2.14 5.81
N LEU A 120 -22.27 -2.55 5.36
CA LEU A 120 -21.10 -2.70 6.23
C LEU A 120 -20.64 -1.35 6.81
N ALA A 121 -20.69 -0.28 6.02
CA ALA A 121 -20.39 1.07 6.49
C ALA A 121 -21.35 1.45 7.62
N ARG A 122 -22.66 1.26 7.44
CA ARG A 122 -23.67 1.52 8.47
C ARG A 122 -23.42 0.68 9.72
N ALA A 123 -23.12 -0.61 9.57
CA ALA A 123 -22.79 -1.50 10.69
C ALA A 123 -21.53 -1.05 11.47
N CYS A 124 -20.60 -0.38 10.80
CA CYS A 124 -19.40 0.20 11.42
C CYS A 124 -19.60 1.64 11.93
N ASN A 125 -20.84 2.15 11.96
CA ASN A 125 -21.16 3.54 12.30
C ASN A 125 -20.44 4.56 11.39
N VAL A 126 -20.37 4.26 10.10
CA VAL A 126 -19.82 5.10 9.04
C VAL A 126 -20.89 5.31 7.97
N ARG A 127 -20.88 6.47 7.33
CA ARG A 127 -21.81 6.84 6.27
C ARG A 127 -21.05 7.08 4.97
N VAL A 128 -21.54 6.51 3.88
CA VAL A 128 -21.05 6.83 2.53
C VAL A 128 -21.56 8.22 2.13
N ILE A 129 -20.65 9.09 1.70
CA ILE A 129 -20.97 10.40 1.12
C ILE A 129 -21.31 10.21 -0.36
N ILE A 130 -20.35 9.67 -1.13
CA ILE A 130 -20.46 9.53 -2.58
C ILE A 130 -19.53 8.44 -3.11
N TRP A 131 -19.91 7.87 -4.25
CA TRP A 131 -19.07 7.00 -5.08
C TRP A 131 -18.65 7.79 -6.32
N ARG A 132 -17.42 8.30 -6.33
CA ARG A 132 -16.83 9.03 -7.45
C ARG A 132 -16.32 8.06 -8.51
N LYS A 133 -16.67 8.33 -9.77
CA LYS A 133 -16.06 7.68 -10.94
C LYS A 133 -14.76 8.41 -11.28
N LEU A 134 -13.64 7.68 -11.28
CA LEU A 134 -12.36 8.24 -11.73
C LEU A 134 -12.37 8.34 -13.26
N ASN A 135 -11.71 9.36 -13.79
CA ASN A 135 -11.41 9.42 -15.21
C ASN A 135 -10.15 8.60 -15.48
N THR A 136 -10.32 7.51 -16.23
CA THR A 136 -9.25 6.60 -16.61
C THR A 136 -9.14 6.46 -18.12
N ASN A 137 -7.91 6.31 -18.62
CA ASN A 137 -7.62 6.13 -20.04
C ASN A 137 -7.31 4.67 -20.36
N ARG A 138 -8.34 3.88 -20.65
CA ARG A 138 -8.20 2.46 -21.03
C ARG A 138 -7.28 2.23 -22.23
N ASN A 139 -7.11 3.20 -23.12
CA ASN A 139 -6.35 3.02 -24.36
C ASN A 139 -4.86 2.77 -24.12
N VAL A 140 -4.30 3.20 -22.98
CA VAL A 140 -2.88 3.04 -22.68
C VAL A 140 -2.50 1.64 -22.20
N LEU A 141 -3.48 0.80 -21.88
CA LEU A 141 -3.25 -0.55 -21.36
C LEU A 141 -2.86 -1.52 -22.49
N GLY A 142 -1.96 -2.45 -22.17
CA GLY A 142 -1.70 -3.61 -23.02
C GLY A 142 -2.90 -4.56 -23.11
N VAL A 143 -2.86 -5.48 -24.06
CA VAL A 143 -4.00 -6.36 -24.39
C VAL A 143 -4.35 -7.28 -23.22
N GLU A 144 -3.34 -7.82 -22.53
CA GLU A 144 -3.57 -8.71 -21.38
C GLU A 144 -4.12 -7.95 -20.16
N ALA A 145 -3.58 -6.77 -19.85
CA ALA A 145 -4.07 -5.94 -18.75
C ALA A 145 -5.52 -5.47 -18.96
N LYS A 146 -5.93 -5.20 -20.21
CA LYS A 146 -7.31 -4.82 -20.57
C LYS A 146 -8.35 -5.90 -20.28
N LYS A 147 -7.97 -7.19 -20.34
CA LYS A 147 -8.88 -8.32 -20.12
C LYS A 147 -9.30 -8.45 -18.65
N THR A 148 -8.43 -8.04 -17.74
CA THR A 148 -8.61 -8.16 -16.29
C THR A 148 -8.82 -6.81 -15.61
N GLU A 149 -9.01 -5.74 -16.40
CA GLU A 149 -9.25 -4.38 -15.90
C GLU A 149 -10.50 -4.35 -15.01
N PRO A 150 -10.37 -3.94 -13.74
CA PRO A 150 -11.50 -3.86 -12.84
C PRO A 150 -12.33 -2.59 -13.08
N LEU A 151 -13.57 -2.61 -12.60
CA LEU A 151 -14.34 -1.39 -12.44
C LEU A 151 -13.76 -0.58 -11.27
N ILE A 152 -13.08 0.53 -11.59
CA ILE A 152 -12.43 1.37 -10.58
C ILE A 152 -13.41 2.43 -10.06
N ARG A 153 -13.58 2.50 -8.74
CA ARG A 153 -14.38 3.52 -8.07
C ARG A 153 -13.68 4.07 -6.84
N GLN A 154 -13.88 5.35 -6.58
CA GLN A 154 -13.43 5.99 -5.36
C GLN A 154 -14.62 6.23 -4.44
N VAL A 155 -14.57 5.71 -3.23
CA VAL A 155 -15.61 5.95 -2.22
C VAL A 155 -15.16 7.05 -1.28
N PHE A 156 -16.08 7.92 -0.88
CA PHE A 156 -15.89 8.90 0.19
C PHE A 156 -16.85 8.57 1.32
N VAL A 157 -16.34 8.55 2.55
CA VAL A 157 -17.11 8.21 3.74
C VAL A 157 -16.84 9.18 4.87
N THR A 158 -17.78 9.32 5.79
CA THR A 158 -17.68 10.17 6.99
C THR A 158 -18.49 9.55 8.13
N ALA A 159 -18.50 10.17 9.30
CA ALA A 159 -19.34 9.78 10.42
C ALA A 159 -19.88 11.01 11.13
N GLY A 160 -21.07 10.90 11.73
CA GLY A 160 -21.69 12.03 12.45
C GLY A 160 -20.89 12.49 13.68
N TYR A 161 -20.06 11.61 14.26
CA TYR A 161 -19.23 11.87 15.44
C TYR A 161 -17.76 12.22 15.11
N VAL A 162 -17.42 12.39 13.83
CA VAL A 162 -16.01 12.48 13.40
C VAL A 162 -15.31 13.74 13.91
N ALA A 163 -16.06 14.83 14.09
CA ALA A 163 -15.51 16.08 14.60
C ALA A 163 -15.14 15.96 16.08
N GLU A 164 -15.91 15.18 16.83
CA GLU A 164 -15.75 14.96 18.28
C GLU A 164 -14.74 13.85 18.59
N ASP A 165 -14.72 12.77 17.80
CA ASP A 165 -13.82 11.62 18.00
C ASP A 165 -13.18 11.13 16.67
N PRO A 166 -12.18 11.86 16.14
CA PRO A 166 -11.46 11.48 14.93
C PRO A 166 -10.73 10.13 15.06
N GLN A 167 -10.26 9.78 16.25
CA GLN A 167 -9.55 8.53 16.48
C GLN A 167 -10.50 7.32 16.37
N ARG A 168 -11.73 7.44 16.90
CA ARG A 168 -12.78 6.43 16.68
C ARG A 168 -13.12 6.30 15.21
N PHE A 169 -13.19 7.42 14.49
CA PHE A 169 -13.43 7.37 13.06
C PHE A 169 -12.34 6.58 12.35
N GLU A 170 -11.06 6.85 12.59
CA GLU A 170 -9.97 6.05 12.00
C GLU A 170 -10.06 4.56 12.33
N ARG A 171 -10.37 4.21 13.58
CA ARG A 171 -10.57 2.81 14.00
C ARG A 171 -11.70 2.14 13.23
N ASN A 172 -12.81 2.85 13.03
CA ASN A 172 -13.98 2.36 12.31
C ASN A 172 -13.74 2.28 10.80
N ILE A 173 -12.88 3.13 10.23
CA ILE A 173 -12.44 3.00 8.85
C ILE A 173 -11.60 1.74 8.63
N TYR A 174 -10.67 1.44 9.53
CA TYR A 174 -9.90 0.19 9.48
C TYR A 174 -10.83 -1.04 9.63
N LEU A 175 -11.76 -0.99 10.59
CA LEU A 175 -12.76 -2.04 10.78
C LEU A 175 -13.63 -2.23 9.54
N LEU A 176 -14.15 -1.15 8.95
CA LEU A 176 -14.94 -1.19 7.73
C LEU A 176 -14.16 -1.84 6.58
N ARG A 177 -12.89 -1.51 6.40
CA ARG A 177 -12.07 -2.11 5.35
C ARG A 177 -11.90 -3.62 5.55
N LYS A 178 -11.59 -4.07 6.78
CA LYS A 178 -11.48 -5.50 7.10
C LYS A 178 -12.81 -6.24 6.91
N GLN A 179 -13.90 -5.63 7.37
CA GLN A 179 -15.24 -6.20 7.23
C GLN A 179 -15.71 -6.26 5.77
N ALA A 180 -15.39 -5.24 4.96
CA ALA A 180 -15.67 -5.24 3.53
C ALA A 180 -14.95 -6.36 2.81
N VAL A 181 -13.63 -6.49 2.99
CA VAL A 181 -12.86 -7.59 2.36
C VAL A 181 -13.40 -8.96 2.78
N ASN A 182 -13.64 -9.17 4.07
CA ASN A 182 -14.01 -10.50 4.58
C ASN A 182 -15.46 -10.89 4.28
N ASN A 183 -16.42 -9.95 4.35
CA ASN A 183 -17.84 -10.29 4.19
C ASN A 183 -18.34 -10.15 2.76
N MET A 184 -17.78 -9.25 1.94
CA MET A 184 -18.15 -9.17 0.53
C MET A 184 -17.70 -10.43 -0.23
N ALA A 185 -16.52 -10.96 0.09
CA ALA A 185 -16.05 -12.23 -0.46
C ALA A 185 -17.00 -13.42 -0.14
N LYS A 186 -17.55 -13.48 1.08
CA LYS A 186 -18.54 -14.50 1.47
C LYS A 186 -19.87 -14.40 0.71
N GLN A 187 -20.18 -13.22 0.18
CA GLN A 187 -21.35 -12.97 -0.64
C GLN A 187 -21.06 -13.11 -2.14
N SER A 188 -19.89 -13.64 -2.51
CA SER A 188 -19.40 -13.74 -3.89
C SER A 188 -19.34 -12.38 -4.60
N VAL A 189 -19.08 -11.32 -3.85
CA VAL A 189 -18.88 -9.97 -4.38
C VAL A 189 -17.39 -9.67 -4.42
N ASP A 190 -16.83 -9.72 -5.62
CA ASP A 190 -15.43 -9.35 -5.87
C ASP A 190 -15.20 -7.87 -5.57
N CYS A 191 -14.38 -7.60 -4.54
CA CYS A 191 -14.02 -6.26 -4.12
C CYS A 191 -12.61 -6.26 -3.56
N TYR A 192 -11.71 -5.51 -4.20
CA TYR A 192 -10.38 -5.26 -3.68
C TYR A 192 -10.21 -3.79 -3.32
N ILE A 193 -9.95 -3.53 -2.04
CA ILE A 193 -9.78 -2.16 -1.52
C ILE A 193 -8.29 -1.81 -1.58
N CYS A 194 -7.87 -0.99 -2.55
CA CYS A 194 -6.48 -0.55 -2.69
C CYS A 194 -6.03 0.29 -1.50
N SER A 195 -6.92 1.20 -1.07
CA SER A 195 -6.75 2.05 0.10
C SER A 195 -8.14 2.46 0.60
N LEU A 196 -8.25 2.76 1.89
CA LEU A 196 -9.39 3.47 2.49
C LEU A 196 -8.87 4.12 3.77
N SER A 197 -8.60 5.42 3.71
CA SER A 197 -7.84 6.14 4.74
C SER A 197 -8.26 7.61 4.84
N THR A 198 -7.92 8.24 5.96
CA THR A 198 -8.05 9.67 6.23
C THR A 198 -6.81 10.46 5.81
N THR A 199 -5.68 9.79 5.57
CA THR A 199 -4.38 10.44 5.33
C THR A 199 -3.76 10.10 3.96
N THR A 200 -3.94 8.88 3.48
CA THR A 200 -3.22 8.35 2.31
C THR A 200 -4.17 7.79 1.24
N ILE A 201 -3.71 7.77 -0.01
CA ILE A 201 -4.41 7.16 -1.13
C ILE A 201 -3.41 6.41 -2.03
N VAL A 202 -3.82 5.27 -2.56
CA VAL A 202 -3.02 4.42 -3.43
C VAL A 202 -3.64 4.34 -4.82
N TYR A 203 -2.91 4.83 -5.82
CA TYR A 203 -3.20 4.64 -7.24
C TYR A 203 -2.28 3.57 -7.78
N LYS A 204 -2.84 2.44 -8.20
CA LYS A 204 -2.05 1.32 -8.72
C LYS A 204 -2.84 0.54 -9.75
N GLY A 205 -2.20 -0.45 -10.34
CA GLY A 205 -2.83 -1.34 -11.28
C GLY A 205 -1.80 -2.10 -12.09
N GLN A 206 -2.29 -2.84 -13.07
CA GLN A 206 -1.44 -3.61 -13.94
C GLN A 206 -0.91 -2.73 -15.08
N PHE A 207 0.24 -2.13 -14.83
CA PHE A 207 0.87 -1.16 -15.71
C PHE A 207 2.36 -1.47 -15.85
N ASN A 208 2.93 -1.12 -17.00
CA ASN A 208 4.34 -0.75 -17.03
C ASN A 208 4.53 0.63 -16.36
N THR A 209 5.77 0.98 -16.04
CA THR A 209 6.08 2.20 -15.28
C THR A 209 5.62 3.50 -15.95
N HIS A 210 5.51 3.53 -17.28
CA HIS A 210 5.12 4.70 -18.07
C HIS A 210 3.60 4.85 -18.24
N GLN A 211 2.83 3.80 -17.95
CA GLN A 211 1.38 3.77 -18.16
C GLN A 211 0.61 4.36 -16.97
N LEU A 212 1.10 4.20 -15.73
CA LEU A 212 0.38 4.61 -14.50
C LEU A 212 -0.16 6.05 -14.57
N TYR A 213 0.72 7.01 -14.87
CA TYR A 213 0.39 8.44 -14.92
C TYR A 213 -0.41 8.80 -16.18
N LYS A 214 -0.38 7.98 -17.23
CA LYS A 214 -1.20 8.18 -18.43
C LYS A 214 -2.61 7.59 -18.28
N TYR A 215 -2.75 6.58 -17.43
CA TYR A 215 -4.00 5.89 -17.17
C TYR A 215 -4.90 6.69 -16.22
N TYR A 216 -4.39 7.18 -15.09
CA TYR A 216 -5.18 7.98 -14.14
C TYR A 216 -5.04 9.48 -14.42
N ASP A 217 -6.14 10.13 -14.81
CA ASP A 217 -6.13 11.58 -15.09
C ASP A 217 -5.80 12.41 -13.85
N ASP A 218 -6.27 11.98 -12.67
CA ASP A 218 -5.97 12.62 -11.39
C ASP A 218 -4.46 12.85 -11.21
N LEU A 219 -3.62 11.88 -11.59
CA LEU A 219 -2.16 11.95 -11.38
C LEU A 219 -1.47 12.97 -12.29
N ARG A 220 -2.18 13.57 -13.24
CA ARG A 220 -1.70 14.63 -14.14
C ARG A 220 -2.32 15.98 -13.82
N ASP A 221 -3.26 16.03 -12.88
CA ASP A 221 -3.93 17.26 -12.51
C ASP A 221 -3.02 18.12 -11.62
N PRO A 222 -2.79 19.41 -11.95
CA PRO A 222 -1.93 20.29 -11.14
C PRO A 222 -2.48 20.55 -9.73
N ASP A 223 -3.78 20.36 -9.49
CA ASP A 223 -4.37 20.42 -8.15
C ASP A 223 -4.05 19.16 -7.30
N PHE A 224 -3.43 18.13 -7.88
CA PHE A 224 -2.88 17.01 -7.13
C PHE A 224 -1.60 17.46 -6.40
N ILE A 225 -1.79 18.05 -5.22
CA ILE A 225 -0.70 18.44 -4.32
C ILE A 225 -0.54 17.41 -3.19
N THR A 226 0.69 16.95 -2.97
CA THR A 226 1.05 16.00 -1.92
C THR A 226 2.39 16.39 -1.30
N HIS A 227 2.61 16.02 -0.04
CA HIS A 227 3.93 16.17 0.62
C HIS A 227 4.77 14.89 0.52
N ILE A 228 4.19 13.81 -0.01
CA ILE A 228 4.81 12.50 -0.13
C ILE A 228 4.30 11.73 -1.34
N ALA A 229 5.21 11.02 -2.02
CA ALA A 229 4.87 10.06 -3.05
C ALA A 229 5.83 8.86 -2.98
N LEU A 230 5.28 7.68 -2.71
CA LEU A 230 6.00 6.40 -2.62
C LEU A 230 5.59 5.55 -3.81
N VAL A 231 6.56 5.21 -4.66
CA VAL A 231 6.36 4.48 -5.92
C VAL A 231 6.91 3.08 -5.86
N HIS A 232 6.28 2.19 -6.63
CA HIS A 232 6.73 0.82 -6.79
C HIS A 232 6.49 0.34 -8.22
N SER A 233 7.47 -0.39 -8.75
CA SER A 233 7.36 -1.17 -9.98
C SER A 233 7.62 -2.63 -9.68
N ARG A 234 6.69 -3.49 -10.10
CA ARG A 234 6.75 -4.92 -9.86
C ARG A 234 7.46 -5.65 -11.01
N PHE A 235 8.18 -6.69 -10.66
CA PHE A 235 8.65 -7.74 -11.57
C PHE A 235 8.20 -9.06 -10.97
N SER A 236 7.55 -9.89 -11.77
CA SER A 236 6.97 -11.17 -11.36
C SER A 236 7.47 -12.27 -12.27
N THR A 237 7.68 -13.46 -11.71
CA THR A 237 7.94 -14.68 -12.51
C THR A 237 6.66 -15.34 -13.02
N ASN A 238 5.50 -14.70 -12.92
CA ASN A 238 4.23 -15.23 -13.43
C ASN A 238 3.83 -14.52 -14.74
N THR A 239 3.06 -15.21 -15.58
CA THR A 239 2.47 -14.64 -16.79
C THR A 239 1.00 -14.27 -16.61
N PHE A 240 0.45 -14.40 -15.39
CA PHE A 240 -0.97 -14.21 -15.12
C PHE A 240 -1.27 -12.78 -14.65
N PRO A 241 -1.87 -11.94 -15.50
CA PRO A 241 -2.19 -10.56 -15.19
C PRO A 241 -3.06 -10.42 -13.92
N SER A 242 -2.64 -9.61 -12.94
CA SER A 242 -3.43 -9.33 -11.73
C SER A 242 -3.24 -7.91 -11.17
N TRP A 243 -4.27 -7.09 -11.34
CA TRP A 243 -4.32 -5.70 -10.86
C TRP A 243 -4.13 -5.56 -9.35
N ASN A 244 -4.70 -6.48 -8.57
CA ASN A 244 -4.71 -6.42 -7.10
C ASN A 244 -3.30 -6.61 -6.51
N ARG A 245 -2.38 -7.23 -7.25
CA ARG A 245 -1.02 -7.56 -6.81
C ARG A 245 -0.02 -6.43 -7.00
N ALA A 246 -0.36 -5.42 -7.78
CA ALA A 246 0.46 -4.23 -7.89
C ALA A 246 0.67 -3.61 -6.49
N GLN A 247 1.83 -3.00 -6.30
CA GLN A 247 2.15 -2.25 -5.08
C GLN A 247 2.25 -0.76 -5.42
N PRO A 248 2.21 0.16 -4.44
CA PRO A 248 2.18 -0.06 -2.98
C PRO A 248 0.96 -0.81 -2.44
N ASN A 249 1.12 -1.44 -1.28
CA ASN A 249 -0.01 -1.88 -0.45
C ASN A 249 -0.52 -0.70 0.40
N ARG A 250 -1.22 -0.93 1.52
CA ARG A 250 -1.86 0.16 2.28
C ARG A 250 -0.86 1.02 3.06
N MET A 251 0.23 0.40 3.53
CA MET A 251 1.31 1.06 4.25
C MET A 251 2.69 0.74 3.69
N VAL A 252 2.87 -0.37 2.97
CA VAL A 252 4.19 -0.89 2.60
C VAL A 252 4.32 -1.08 1.07
N ALA A 253 5.50 -0.75 0.54
CA ALA A 253 6.00 -1.29 -0.71
C ALA A 253 7.28 -2.09 -0.47
N HIS A 254 7.33 -3.28 -1.06
CA HIS A 254 8.32 -4.29 -0.80
C HIS A 254 9.07 -4.63 -2.10
N ASN A 255 10.39 -4.55 -2.03
CA ASN A 255 11.30 -5.10 -3.02
C ASN A 255 12.08 -6.24 -2.35
N GLY A 256 11.68 -7.48 -2.63
CA GLY A 256 12.19 -8.60 -1.89
C GLY A 256 11.28 -9.82 -1.90
N GLU A 257 11.60 -10.75 -1.01
CA GLU A 257 10.84 -11.98 -0.76
C GLU A 257 10.88 -12.29 0.74
N ILE A 258 9.74 -12.60 1.34
CA ILE A 258 9.68 -13.07 2.74
C ILE A 258 9.73 -14.60 2.78
N ASN A 259 10.89 -15.15 3.15
CA ASN A 259 11.14 -16.59 3.14
C ASN A 259 10.53 -17.32 4.35
N THR A 260 10.23 -16.59 5.43
CA THR A 260 9.60 -17.17 6.65
C THR A 260 8.07 -17.11 6.63
N LEU A 261 7.46 -16.71 5.50
CA LEU A 261 6.04 -16.36 5.41
C LEU A 261 5.09 -17.36 6.07
N ARG A 262 5.20 -18.66 5.75
CA ARG A 262 4.30 -19.69 6.28
C ARG A 262 4.33 -19.77 7.80
N GLY A 263 5.52 -19.65 8.40
CA GLY A 263 5.69 -19.62 9.85
C GLY A 263 4.99 -18.40 10.44
N ASN A 264 5.27 -17.22 9.89
CA ASN A 264 4.74 -15.96 10.37
C ASN A 264 3.21 -15.89 10.27
N THR A 265 2.62 -16.36 9.16
CA THR A 265 1.17 -16.37 8.99
C THR A 265 0.49 -17.30 9.99
N ASN A 266 1.07 -18.48 10.25
CA ASN A 266 0.53 -19.43 11.22
C ASN A 266 0.63 -18.89 12.64
N LEU A 267 1.75 -18.25 12.97
CA LEU A 267 1.99 -17.63 14.27
C LEU A 267 1.06 -16.44 14.52
N MET A 268 0.77 -15.63 13.50
CA MET A 268 -0.26 -14.59 13.61
C MET A 268 -1.66 -15.17 13.80
N ARG A 269 -2.03 -16.22 13.06
CA ARG A 269 -3.32 -16.91 13.25
C ARG A 269 -3.45 -17.52 14.65
N ALA A 270 -2.37 -18.08 15.21
CA ALA A 270 -2.38 -18.58 16.58
C ALA A 270 -2.63 -17.47 17.62
N ARG A 271 -2.12 -16.25 17.37
CA ARG A 271 -2.33 -15.09 18.26
C ARG A 271 -3.79 -14.62 18.28
N GLU A 272 -4.54 -14.80 17.20
CA GLU A 272 -5.95 -14.36 17.11
C GLU A 272 -6.82 -14.91 18.25
N GLY A 273 -6.53 -16.12 18.74
CA GLY A 273 -7.27 -16.76 19.84
C GLY A 273 -6.99 -16.21 21.24
N VAL A 274 -5.90 -15.46 21.43
CA VAL A 274 -5.48 -14.93 22.75
C VAL A 274 -5.30 -13.42 22.78
N MET A 275 -5.35 -12.75 21.63
CA MET A 275 -5.25 -11.30 21.54
C MET A 275 -6.44 -10.59 22.19
N SER A 276 -6.16 -9.48 22.86
CA SER A 276 -7.17 -8.58 23.40
C SER A 276 -6.82 -7.13 23.09
N SER A 277 -7.83 -6.26 22.98
CA SER A 277 -7.64 -4.85 22.69
C SER A 277 -8.60 -4.00 23.51
N LYS A 278 -8.08 -3.00 24.22
CA LYS A 278 -8.92 -2.03 24.96
C LYS A 278 -9.73 -1.12 24.04
N LEU A 279 -9.23 -0.89 22.83
CA LEU A 279 -9.85 0.00 21.85
C LEU A 279 -10.97 -0.70 21.07
N TYR A 280 -10.72 -1.93 20.63
CA TYR A 280 -11.68 -2.70 19.82
C TYR A 280 -12.58 -3.60 20.67
N LYS A 281 -12.18 -3.98 21.89
CA LYS A 281 -12.97 -4.83 22.80
C LYS A 281 -13.50 -6.06 22.04
N ASP A 282 -14.81 -6.29 22.07
CA ASP A 282 -15.47 -7.41 21.40
C ASP A 282 -15.40 -7.32 19.86
N ASP A 283 -15.26 -6.11 19.32
CA ASP A 283 -15.08 -5.88 17.88
C ASP A 283 -13.71 -6.31 17.35
N LEU A 284 -12.75 -6.65 18.22
CA LEU A 284 -11.43 -7.14 17.78
C LEU A 284 -11.57 -8.39 16.91
N SER A 285 -12.49 -9.29 17.27
CA SER A 285 -12.78 -10.52 16.53
C SER A 285 -13.24 -10.26 15.09
N LYS A 286 -13.85 -9.09 14.84
CA LYS A 286 -14.29 -8.66 13.50
C LYS A 286 -13.10 -8.28 12.61
N LEU A 287 -11.91 -8.08 13.15
CA LEU A 287 -10.71 -7.80 12.35
C LEU A 287 -10.05 -9.08 11.81
N TYR A 288 -10.53 -10.25 12.20
CA TYR A 288 -9.95 -11.54 11.80
C TYR A 288 -10.50 -12.08 10.47
N PRO A 289 -9.68 -12.81 9.69
CA PRO A 289 -8.26 -13.05 9.94
C PRO A 289 -7.41 -11.78 9.72
N VAL A 290 -6.37 -11.60 10.53
CA VAL A 290 -5.44 -10.45 10.42
C VAL A 290 -4.77 -10.49 9.06
N VAL A 291 -4.19 -11.63 8.72
CA VAL A 291 -3.64 -11.92 7.39
C VAL A 291 -4.77 -12.42 6.51
N GLU A 292 -5.16 -11.61 5.52
CA GLU A 292 -6.16 -12.00 4.53
C GLU A 292 -5.68 -13.19 3.69
N GLU A 293 -6.63 -14.05 3.34
CA GLU A 293 -6.37 -15.17 2.46
C GLU A 293 -6.06 -14.67 1.05
N GLY A 294 -5.12 -15.33 0.39
CA GLY A 294 -4.81 -14.97 -0.99
C GLY A 294 -3.91 -13.72 -1.20
N LEU A 295 -3.29 -13.16 -0.16
CA LEU A 295 -2.26 -12.14 -0.36
C LEU A 295 -0.86 -12.65 -0.75
N THR A 296 -0.17 -11.88 -1.61
CA THR A 296 1.28 -11.99 -1.80
C THR A 296 2.00 -11.88 -0.45
N ASP A 297 3.23 -12.37 -0.37
CA ASP A 297 4.08 -12.23 0.82
C ASP A 297 4.10 -10.79 1.38
N SER A 298 4.20 -9.82 0.46
CA SER A 298 4.22 -8.38 0.69
C SER A 298 2.87 -7.86 1.20
N GLY A 299 1.77 -8.39 0.68
CA GLY A 299 0.42 -8.07 1.17
C GLY A 299 0.17 -8.67 2.56
N CYS A 300 0.67 -9.88 2.84
CA CYS A 300 0.62 -10.48 4.17
C CYS A 300 1.42 -9.64 5.18
N PHE A 301 2.63 -9.19 4.80
CA PHE A 301 3.44 -8.29 5.62
C PHE A 301 2.70 -6.98 5.89
N ASP A 302 2.12 -6.35 4.86
CA ASP A 302 1.35 -5.11 4.98
C ASP A 302 0.16 -5.24 5.94
N ASN A 303 -0.58 -6.36 5.88
CA ASN A 303 -1.69 -6.65 6.80
C ASN A 303 -1.26 -6.66 8.27
N VAL A 304 -0.14 -7.31 8.57
CA VAL A 304 0.38 -7.40 9.95
C VAL A 304 0.96 -6.07 10.39
N CYS A 305 1.72 -5.40 9.52
CA CYS A 305 2.28 -4.07 9.79
C CYS A 305 1.16 -3.06 10.13
N GLU A 306 0.12 -3.02 9.30
CA GLU A 306 -1.04 -2.16 9.51
C GLU A 306 -1.82 -2.53 10.77
N PHE A 307 -1.96 -3.82 11.08
CA PHE A 307 -2.60 -4.27 12.32
C PHE A 307 -1.83 -3.82 13.56
N LEU A 308 -0.50 -3.91 13.55
CA LEU A 308 0.35 -3.42 14.65
C LEU A 308 0.20 -1.90 14.86
N VAL A 309 0.07 -1.13 13.77
CA VAL A 309 -0.13 0.32 13.84
C VAL A 309 -1.54 0.65 14.34
N LYS A 310 -2.58 0.09 13.70
CA LYS A 310 -3.99 0.48 13.96
C LYS A 310 -4.57 -0.13 15.23
N VAL A 311 -4.22 -1.39 15.54
CA VAL A 311 -4.75 -2.11 16.70
C VAL A 311 -3.75 -2.13 17.85
N GLY A 312 -2.47 -2.35 17.54
CA GLY A 312 -1.39 -2.36 18.51
C GLY A 312 -0.95 -0.97 18.99
N GLN A 313 -1.41 0.11 18.35
CA GLN A 313 -1.03 1.50 18.63
C GLN A 313 0.48 1.77 18.55
N ARG A 314 1.21 0.93 17.80
CA ARG A 314 2.63 1.14 17.54
C ARG A 314 2.81 2.25 16.52
N SER A 315 3.89 3.01 16.65
CA SER A 315 4.30 3.87 15.54
C SER A 315 4.68 3.02 14.33
N LEU A 316 4.51 3.54 13.10
CA LEU A 316 4.91 2.80 11.90
C LEU A 316 6.42 2.39 11.92
N PRO A 317 7.36 3.25 12.35
CA PRO A 317 8.76 2.83 12.52
C PRO A 317 8.94 1.69 13.54
N GLU A 318 8.25 1.74 14.67
CA GLU A 318 8.31 0.68 15.69
C GLU A 318 7.75 -0.66 15.16
N ALA A 319 6.62 -0.61 14.43
CA ALA A 319 6.06 -1.79 13.80
C ALA A 319 7.04 -2.40 12.78
N ALA A 320 7.66 -1.56 11.94
CA ALA A 320 8.67 -1.98 10.98
C ALA A 320 9.90 -2.61 11.66
N MET A 321 10.43 -1.98 12.72
CA MET A 321 11.57 -2.50 13.49
C MET A 321 11.24 -3.80 14.24
N THR A 322 9.99 -3.97 14.69
CA THR A 322 9.53 -5.20 15.35
C THR A 322 9.45 -6.36 14.37
N MET A 323 8.93 -6.11 13.16
CA MET A 323 8.78 -7.15 12.14
C MET A 323 10.09 -7.49 11.43
N VAL A 324 10.97 -6.50 11.23
CA VAL A 324 12.26 -6.64 10.53
C VAL A 324 13.38 -6.10 11.40
N PRO A 325 13.75 -6.82 12.48
CA PRO A 325 14.81 -6.39 13.37
C PRO A 325 16.18 -6.47 12.70
N GLU A 326 17.09 -5.58 13.08
CA GLU A 326 18.50 -5.67 12.70
C GLU A 326 19.17 -6.90 13.32
N ALA A 327 20.36 -7.27 12.86
CA ALA A 327 21.13 -8.36 13.47
C ALA A 327 21.75 -7.92 14.81
N TRP A 328 20.96 -7.91 15.88
CA TRP A 328 21.28 -7.26 17.16
C TRP A 328 22.01 -8.13 18.21
N GLU A 329 21.87 -9.46 18.16
CA GLU A 329 22.31 -10.34 19.26
C GLU A 329 23.81 -10.24 19.55
N LYS A 330 24.63 -10.28 18.49
CA LYS A 330 26.10 -10.27 18.54
C LYS A 330 26.70 -8.91 18.18
N ASP A 331 25.87 -7.88 18.10
CA ASP A 331 26.35 -6.52 17.88
C ASP A 331 26.79 -5.93 19.23
N GLU A 332 28.09 -5.76 19.40
CA GLU A 332 28.70 -5.17 20.59
C GLU A 332 28.76 -3.63 20.51
N GLU A 333 28.65 -3.07 19.31
CA GLU A 333 28.66 -1.61 19.07
C GLU A 333 27.26 -1.00 19.14
N MET A 334 26.21 -1.84 19.06
CA MET A 334 24.82 -1.40 19.18
C MET A 334 24.55 -0.76 20.55
N ASP A 335 23.92 0.42 20.51
CA ASP A 335 23.41 1.11 21.68
C ASP A 335 22.55 0.19 22.58
N GLN A 336 22.71 0.31 23.90
CA GLN A 336 22.09 -0.59 24.86
C GLN A 336 20.57 -0.49 24.85
N GLU A 337 19.99 0.71 24.67
CA GLU A 337 18.54 0.88 24.62
C GLU A 337 17.97 0.21 23.36
N LYS A 338 18.65 0.37 22.22
CA LYS A 338 18.28 -0.30 20.97
C LYS A 338 18.35 -1.82 21.09
N LYS A 339 19.42 -2.35 21.71
CA LYS A 339 19.59 -3.79 21.95
C LYS A 339 18.52 -4.34 22.90
N ALA A 340 18.18 -3.58 23.95
CA ALA A 340 17.10 -3.93 24.87
C ALA A 340 15.73 -3.95 24.17
N PHE A 341 15.45 -2.96 23.31
CA PHE A 341 14.25 -2.94 22.49
C PHE A 341 14.14 -4.18 21.59
N TYR A 342 15.20 -4.53 20.86
CA TYR A 342 15.14 -5.72 19.99
C TYR A 342 15.00 -7.03 20.77
N ARG A 343 15.63 -7.14 21.94
CA ARG A 343 15.45 -8.27 22.84
C ARG A 343 13.99 -8.39 23.29
N TRP A 344 13.36 -7.28 23.64
CA TRP A 344 11.92 -7.25 23.94
C TRP A 344 11.06 -7.63 22.73
N ALA A 345 11.32 -7.02 21.57
CA ALA A 345 10.57 -7.25 20.35
C ALA A 345 10.59 -8.73 19.94
N ALA A 346 11.76 -9.38 20.02
CA ALA A 346 11.95 -10.81 19.72
C ALA A 346 11.15 -11.75 20.63
N MET A 347 10.78 -11.33 21.85
CA MET A 347 9.88 -12.10 22.71
C MET A 347 8.41 -11.99 22.29
N THR A 348 8.06 -10.97 21.51
CA THR A 348 6.66 -10.69 21.11
C THR A 348 6.35 -11.16 19.69
N MET A 349 7.31 -11.06 18.78
CA MET A 349 7.12 -11.32 17.36
C MET A 349 8.38 -11.91 16.74
N GLU A 350 8.17 -12.99 15.99
CA GLU A 350 9.19 -13.57 15.14
C GLU A 350 9.52 -12.65 13.94
N PRO A 351 10.79 -12.61 13.49
CA PRO A 351 11.17 -11.84 12.32
C PRO A 351 10.47 -12.31 11.03
N TRP A 352 9.99 -11.34 10.26
CA TRP A 352 9.58 -11.54 8.88
C TRP A 352 10.81 -11.44 7.97
N ASP A 353 11.54 -12.56 7.90
CA ASP A 353 12.88 -12.63 7.32
C ASP A 353 12.86 -12.99 5.82
N GLY A 354 13.93 -12.61 5.13
CA GLY A 354 14.12 -12.74 3.69
C GLY A 354 14.74 -11.47 3.10
N PRO A 355 15.25 -11.51 1.85
CA PRO A 355 15.82 -10.33 1.20
C PRO A 355 14.75 -9.25 1.08
N ALA A 356 14.95 -8.06 1.65
CA ALA A 356 13.92 -7.03 1.67
C ALA A 356 14.48 -5.61 1.69
N LEU A 357 13.98 -4.78 0.77
CA LEU A 357 13.89 -3.34 0.96
C LEU A 357 12.40 -3.01 1.10
N LEU A 358 12.01 -2.60 2.30
CA LEU A 358 10.65 -2.21 2.63
C LEU A 358 10.60 -0.70 2.77
N ALA A 359 9.91 -0.02 1.85
CA ALA A 359 9.50 1.36 2.02
C ALA A 359 8.12 1.38 2.67
N PHE A 360 7.90 2.24 3.65
CA PHE A 360 6.64 2.31 4.39
C PHE A 360 6.16 3.74 4.58
N CYS A 361 4.84 3.93 4.60
CA CYS A 361 4.19 5.23 4.77
C CYS A 361 2.79 5.11 5.39
N ASP A 362 2.48 5.91 6.40
CA ASP A 362 1.11 6.08 6.95
C ASP A 362 0.55 7.51 6.73
N GLY A 363 1.26 8.34 5.97
CA GLY A 363 0.96 9.75 5.70
C GLY A 363 1.59 10.72 6.71
N ARG A 364 2.00 10.24 7.89
CA ARG A 364 2.77 11.00 8.89
C ARG A 364 4.25 10.64 8.82
N TYR A 365 4.55 9.35 8.83
CA TYR A 365 5.89 8.81 8.68
C TYR A 365 6.08 8.29 7.28
N VAL A 366 7.32 8.44 6.78
CA VAL A 366 7.84 7.67 5.67
C VAL A 366 9.23 7.21 6.00
N GLY A 367 9.54 5.99 5.61
CA GLY A 367 10.86 5.43 5.83
C GLY A 367 11.12 4.25 4.95
N ALA A 368 12.35 3.74 5.07
CA ALA A 368 12.71 2.46 4.51
C ALA A 368 13.47 1.65 5.55
N ILE A 369 13.32 0.34 5.52
CA ILE A 369 14.12 -0.62 6.29
C ILE A 369 14.66 -1.69 5.34
N LEU A 370 15.90 -2.09 5.60
CA LEU A 370 16.53 -3.22 4.93
C LEU A 370 16.39 -4.45 5.80
N ASP A 371 16.35 -5.62 5.17
CA ASP A 371 16.48 -6.89 5.88
C ASP A 371 17.79 -6.94 6.69
N ARG A 372 17.83 -7.85 7.65
CA ARG A 372 18.97 -8.01 8.58
C ARG A 372 20.31 -8.26 7.87
N ASN A 373 20.30 -8.70 6.62
CA ASN A 373 21.47 -8.98 5.80
C ASN A 373 21.76 -7.88 4.77
N GLY A 374 20.90 -6.89 4.60
CA GLY A 374 21.08 -5.79 3.67
C GLY A 374 21.15 -6.27 2.22
N LEU A 375 20.34 -7.28 1.86
CA LEU A 375 20.44 -7.98 0.58
C LEU A 375 19.89 -7.18 -0.60
N ARG A 376 19.20 -6.06 -0.33
CA ARG A 376 18.67 -5.14 -1.34
C ARG A 376 19.31 -3.75 -1.23
N PRO A 377 19.60 -3.08 -2.36
CA PRO A 377 20.21 -1.76 -2.33
C PRO A 377 19.20 -0.70 -1.89
N ALA A 378 19.63 0.26 -1.06
CA ALA A 378 18.89 1.49 -0.79
C ALA A 378 19.83 2.69 -0.79
N ARG A 379 19.46 3.74 -1.51
CA ARG A 379 20.21 4.98 -1.69
C ARG A 379 19.29 6.15 -1.37
N TYR A 380 19.82 7.17 -0.72
CA TYR A 380 19.06 8.40 -0.52
C TYR A 380 19.92 9.64 -0.76
N TYR A 381 19.24 10.71 -1.14
CA TYR A 381 19.81 12.04 -1.24
C TYR A 381 18.84 13.08 -0.67
N LEU A 382 19.41 14.12 -0.09
CA LEU A 382 18.71 15.27 0.48
C LEU A 382 19.13 16.49 -0.32
N THR A 383 18.14 17.22 -0.84
CA THR A 383 18.35 18.46 -1.57
C THR A 383 18.27 19.68 -0.66
N ALA A 384 18.80 20.81 -1.12
CA ALA A 384 18.84 22.08 -0.38
C ALA A 384 17.44 22.70 -0.16
N ASP A 385 16.45 22.29 -0.97
CA ASP A 385 15.05 22.68 -0.80
C ASP A 385 14.25 21.72 0.12
N ASP A 386 14.95 20.97 0.97
CA ASP A 386 14.39 20.07 2.00
C ASP A 386 13.53 18.92 1.43
N HIS A 387 13.82 18.45 0.21
CA HIS A 387 13.25 17.22 -0.32
C HIS A 387 14.20 16.05 -0.10
N LEU A 388 13.64 14.95 0.42
CA LEU A 388 14.35 13.69 0.56
C LEU A 388 13.83 12.71 -0.47
N TYR A 389 14.78 12.05 -1.12
CA TYR A 389 14.52 11.04 -2.12
C TYR A 389 15.23 9.77 -1.69
N LEU A 390 14.51 8.66 -1.74
CA LEU A 390 15.06 7.34 -1.50
C LEU A 390 14.67 6.43 -2.66
N SER A 391 15.60 5.63 -3.14
CA SER A 391 15.33 4.63 -4.17
C SER A 391 16.23 3.41 -4.01
N SER A 392 15.79 2.30 -4.59
CA SER A 392 16.64 1.13 -4.82
C SER A 392 17.86 1.43 -5.69
N GLU A 393 17.86 2.54 -6.44
CA GLU A 393 18.93 2.91 -7.38
C GLU A 393 19.42 4.36 -7.27
N VAL A 394 20.49 4.66 -8.00
CA VAL A 394 21.02 6.02 -8.19
C VAL A 394 20.62 6.54 -9.56
N GLY A 395 20.55 7.87 -9.74
CA GLY A 395 20.23 8.48 -11.05
C GLY A 395 18.73 8.47 -11.41
N VAL A 396 17.87 8.12 -10.47
CA VAL A 396 16.41 8.05 -10.69
C VAL A 396 15.73 9.43 -10.79
N ASN A 397 16.42 10.51 -10.48
CA ASN A 397 15.98 11.88 -10.69
C ASN A 397 17.23 12.73 -11.00
N ASP A 398 17.04 13.78 -11.78
CA ASP A 398 18.10 14.74 -12.09
C ASP A 398 18.15 15.79 -10.99
N HIS A 399 19.33 15.99 -10.40
CA HIS A 399 19.58 17.02 -9.40
C HIS A 399 20.85 17.75 -9.82
N ASP A 400 20.81 19.08 -9.81
CA ASP A 400 22.02 19.88 -9.92
C ASP A 400 22.94 19.51 -8.76
N GLU A 401 24.22 19.24 -9.02
CA GLU A 401 25.14 18.76 -7.98
C GLU A 401 25.23 19.72 -6.78
N GLU A 402 25.13 21.02 -7.05
CA GLU A 402 25.13 22.09 -6.03
C GLU A 402 23.90 22.04 -5.10
N SER A 403 22.79 21.44 -5.56
CA SER A 403 21.56 21.31 -4.79
C SER A 403 21.58 20.14 -3.81
N VAL A 404 22.54 19.20 -3.93
CA VAL A 404 22.58 17.98 -3.11
C VAL A 404 23.37 18.23 -1.83
N VAL A 405 22.66 18.38 -0.71
CA VAL A 405 23.24 18.60 0.63
C VAL A 405 23.83 17.32 1.20
N LYS A 406 23.24 16.16 0.92
CA LYS A 406 23.71 14.87 1.45
C LYS A 406 23.41 13.73 0.50
N LYS A 407 24.39 12.87 0.26
CA LYS A 407 24.26 11.63 -0.51
C LYS A 407 24.81 10.47 0.33
N ARG A 408 23.99 9.44 0.59
CA ARG A 408 24.45 8.25 1.30
C ARG A 408 23.90 6.97 0.68
N ARG A 409 24.67 5.90 0.85
CA ARG A 409 24.25 4.52 0.61
C ARG A 409 23.94 3.90 1.96
N ARG A 410 22.82 3.20 2.09
CA ARG A 410 22.60 2.32 3.24
C ARG A 410 23.26 0.98 2.91
N THR A 411 24.48 0.81 3.36
CA THR A 411 25.09 -0.51 3.63
C THR A 411 25.01 -0.74 5.13
N LYS A 412 25.13 -1.99 5.58
CA LYS A 412 25.17 -2.34 7.01
C LYS A 412 26.04 -1.38 7.81
#